data_AF-A0A350G2K5-F1
#
_entry.id   AF-A0A350G2K5-F1
#
_cell.length_a   1.000
_cell.length_b   1.000
_cell.length_c   1.000
_cell.angle_alpha   90.00
_cell.angle_beta   90.00
_cell.angle_gamma   90.00
#
_symmetry.space_group_name_H-M   'P 1'
#
loop_
_entity.id
_entity.type
_entity.pdbx_description
1 polymer ?
#
loop_
_entity_poly.entity_id
_entity_poly.type
_entity_poly.pdbx_seq_one_letter_code
_entity_poly.pdbx_strand_id
1 'polypeptide(L)'
;MATMTKSMAVSLAPKILVNGLALGAILPPSDGTENQDIIKKVPMKRWADKGEIEQALIFLLTCPGYITGEIIHVDGGRHLV
;
A
#
# COMPACT_ATOMS: atom_id res chain seq x y z
N MET A 1 -6.12 -4.21 9.37
CA MET A 1 -4.97 -3.30 9.16
C MET A 1 -5.24 -1.91 9.73
N ALA A 2 -6.29 -1.22 9.26
CA ALA A 2 -6.51 0.18 9.63
C ALA A 2 -6.62 0.47 11.13
N THR A 3 -7.33 -0.37 11.90
CA THR A 3 -7.47 -0.18 13.34
C THR A 3 -6.13 -0.32 14.09
N MET A 4 -5.29 -1.28 13.70
CA MET A 4 -4.00 -1.52 14.34
C MET A 4 -3.02 -0.37 14.05
N THR A 5 -2.89 0.05 12.78
CA THR A 5 -2.04 1.18 12.39
C THR A 5 -2.42 2.44 13.16
N LYS A 6 -3.71 2.78 13.20
CA LYS A 6 -4.21 3.97 13.90
C LYS A 6 -3.99 3.90 15.41
N SER A 7 -4.31 2.75 16.02
CA SER A 7 -4.12 2.56 17.46
C SER A 7 -2.65 2.68 17.86
N MET A 8 -1.73 2.09 17.09
CA MET A 8 -0.31 2.17 17.38
C MET A 8 0.27 3.57 17.12
N ALA A 9 -0.19 4.25 16.07
CA ALA A 9 0.22 5.63 15.78
C ALA A 9 -0.08 6.56 16.95
N VAL A 10 -1.27 6.44 17.56
CA VAL A 10 -1.65 7.21 18.75
C VAL A 10 -0.78 6.81 19.96
N SER A 11 -0.63 5.52 20.22
CA SER A 11 0.07 5.03 21.42
C SER A 11 1.58 5.28 21.42
N LEU A 12 2.21 5.39 20.24
CA LEU A 12 3.65 5.51 20.12
C LEU A 12 4.15 6.92 19.76
N ALA A 13 3.25 7.82 19.35
CA ALA A 13 3.60 9.21 19.14
C ALA A 13 4.03 9.91 20.45
N PRO A 14 4.94 10.90 20.38
CA PRO A 14 5.66 11.38 19.20
C PRO A 14 6.96 10.60 18.92
N LYS A 15 7.24 9.51 19.65
CA LYS A 15 8.53 8.81 19.62
C LYS A 15 8.70 7.94 18.37
N ILE A 16 7.61 7.30 17.93
CA ILE A 16 7.61 6.41 16.75
C ILE A 16 6.41 6.77 15.88
N LEU A 17 6.66 6.92 14.59
CA LEU A 17 5.62 7.09 13.56
C LEU A 17 5.17 5.71 13.08
N VAL A 18 3.87 5.54 12.87
CA VAL A 18 3.30 4.27 12.41
C VAL A 18 2.39 4.54 11.23
N ASN A 19 2.80 4.10 10.04
CA ASN A 19 2.00 4.20 8.82
C ASN A 19 1.81 2.79 8.22
N GLY A 20 0.83 2.65 7.33
CA GLY A 20 0.50 1.41 6.63
C GLY A 20 0.63 1.55 5.12
N LEU A 21 1.03 0.46 4.47
CA LEU A 21 1.03 0.33 3.03
C LEU A 21 0.05 -0.78 2.64
N ALA A 22 -1.06 -0.41 2.01
CA ALA A 22 -2.09 -1.34 1.54
C ALA A 22 -1.78 -1.75 0.10
N LEU A 23 -1.34 -2.99 -0.05
CA LEU A 23 -0.87 -3.56 -1.30
C LEU A 23 -2.01 -4.27 -2.04
N GLY A 24 -2.17 -4.00 -3.34
CA GLY A 24 -3.16 -4.64 -4.20
C GLY A 24 -2.56 -5.55 -5.28
N ALA A 25 -3.03 -5.43 -6.52
CA ALA A 25 -2.56 -6.21 -7.66
C ALA A 25 -1.12 -5.82 -8.04
N ILE A 26 -0.16 -6.41 -7.34
CA ILE A 26 1.27 -6.06 -7.44
C ILE A 26 2.10 -7.15 -8.09
N LEU A 27 1.92 -8.40 -7.67
CA LEU A 27 2.64 -9.52 -8.26
C LEU A 27 1.64 -10.46 -8.94
N PRO A 28 1.82 -10.77 -10.23
CA PRO A 28 1.05 -11.82 -10.85
C PRO A 28 1.31 -13.16 -10.14
N PRO A 29 0.35 -14.09 -10.14
CA PRO A 29 0.53 -15.43 -9.57
C PRO A 29 1.77 -16.13 -10.15
N SER A 30 2.56 -16.75 -9.27
CA SER A 30 3.81 -17.44 -9.65
C SER A 30 3.57 -18.65 -10.56
N ASP A 31 2.34 -19.14 -10.64
CA ASP A 31 1.92 -20.28 -11.47
C ASP A 31 1.56 -19.88 -12.91
N GLY A 32 1.69 -18.59 -13.26
CA GLY A 32 1.39 -18.09 -14.61
C GLY A 32 -0.10 -18.04 -14.93
N THR A 33 -0.98 -18.35 -13.97
CA THR A 33 -2.42 -18.13 -14.14
C THR A 33 -2.73 -16.65 -13.98
N GLU A 34 -2.47 -15.88 -15.04
CA GLU A 34 -2.90 -14.48 -15.08
C GLU A 34 -4.43 -14.45 -15.09
N ASN A 35 -5.02 -14.25 -13.91
CA ASN A 35 -6.44 -14.02 -13.79
C ASN A 35 -6.75 -12.61 -14.32
N GLN A 36 -7.00 -12.55 -15.63
CA GLN A 36 -7.31 -11.30 -16.35
C GLN A 36 -8.48 -10.54 -15.72
N ASP A 37 -9.39 -11.22 -15.01
CA ASP A 37 -10.52 -10.58 -14.36
C ASP A 37 -10.11 -9.73 -13.15
N ILE A 38 -8.96 -10.01 -12.53
CA ILE A 38 -8.39 -9.15 -11.48
C ILE A 38 -7.95 -7.83 -12.09
N ILE A 39 -7.17 -7.87 -13.16
CA ILE A 39 -6.65 -6.67 -13.84
C ILE A 39 -7.76 -5.82 -14.46
N LYS A 40 -8.82 -6.46 -14.99
CA LYS A 40 -10.00 -5.74 -15.50
C LYS A 40 -10.65 -4.84 -14.44
N LYS A 41 -10.59 -5.22 -13.17
CA LYS A 41 -11.15 -4.44 -12.05
C LYS A 41 -10.18 -3.40 -11.49
N VAL A 42 -8.91 -3.42 -11.85
CA VAL A 42 -7.94 -2.39 -11.48
C VAL A 42 -8.11 -1.19 -12.42
N PRO A 43 -8.28 0.04 -11.93
CA PRO A 43 -8.35 1.23 -12.78
C PRO A 43 -7.12 1.42 -13.69
N MET A 44 -5.91 1.16 -13.18
CA MET A 44 -4.66 1.23 -13.95
C MET A 44 -4.49 0.12 -15.01
N LYS A 45 -5.37 -0.89 -15.05
CA LYS A 45 -5.37 -1.99 -16.06
C LYS A 45 -4.05 -2.74 -16.22
N ARG A 46 -3.21 -2.75 -15.20
CA ARG A 46 -1.94 -3.50 -15.16
C ARG A 46 -1.61 -3.92 -13.74
N TRP A 47 -0.67 -4.85 -13.63
CA TRP A 47 0.05 -5.13 -12.38
C TRP A 47 0.97 -3.96 -12.05
N ALA A 48 1.18 -3.68 -10.77
CA ALA A 48 2.22 -2.76 -10.33
C ALA A 48 3.61 -3.39 -10.58
N ASP A 49 4.60 -2.56 -10.89
CA ASP A 49 5.98 -3.02 -10.94
C ASP A 49 6.57 -3.10 -9.53
N LYS A 50 7.51 -4.01 -9.29
CA LYS A 50 8.19 -4.15 -7.99
C LYS A 50 8.79 -2.82 -7.50
N GLY A 51 9.36 -2.04 -8.41
CA GLY A 51 9.96 -0.73 -8.09
C GLY A 51 8.95 0.30 -7.60
N GLU A 52 7.66 0.20 -7.95
CA GLU A 52 6.62 1.12 -7.45
C GLU A 52 6.35 0.87 -5.95
N ILE A 53 6.44 -0.38 -5.51
CA ILE A 53 6.33 -0.74 -4.09
C ILE A 53 7.52 -0.18 -3.31
N GLU A 54 8.73 -0.34 -3.86
CA GLU A 54 9.97 0.13 -3.24
C GLU A 54 9.93 1.65 -3.05
N GLN A 55 9.48 2.38 -4.07
CA GLN A 55 9.29 3.83 -3.99
C GLN A 55 8.27 4.22 -2.91
N ALA A 56 7.14 3.52 -2.82
CA ALA A 56 6.13 3.81 -1.80
C ALA A 56 6.60 3.48 -0.37
N LEU A 57 7.40 2.43 -0.21
CA LEU A 57 8.04 2.10 1.06
C LEU A 57 9.05 3.18 1.46
N ILE A 58 9.93 3.59 0.54
CA ILE A 58 10.90 4.66 0.77
C ILE A 58 10.17 5.94 1.16
N PHE A 59 9.08 6.30 0.45
CA PHE A 59 8.26 7.46 0.79
C PHE A 59 7.79 7.45 2.25
N LEU A 60 7.25 6.33 2.74
CA LEU A 60 6.79 6.23 4.14
C LEU A 60 7.96 6.25 5.14
N LEU A 61 9.11 5.69 4.78
CA LEU A 61 10.32 5.72 5.64
C LEU A 61 10.96 7.10 5.72
N THR A 62 10.84 7.92 4.68
CA THR A 62 11.44 9.26 4.59
C THR A 62 10.42 10.39 4.70
N CYS A 63 9.19 10.10 5.11
CA CYS A 63 8.13 11.10 5.20
C CYS A 63 8.40 12.14 6.31
N PRO A 64 7.82 13.35 6.19
CA PRO A 64 7.87 14.34 7.27
C PRO A 64 7.34 13.77 8.60
N GLY A 65 7.97 14.16 9.71
CA GLY A 65 7.63 13.64 11.05
C GLY A 65 6.23 13.97 11.58
N TYR A 66 5.42 14.70 10.80
CA TYR A 66 4.02 15.01 11.10
C TYR A 66 3.03 14.04 10.45
N ILE A 67 3.53 13.00 9.75
CA ILE A 67 2.70 11.97 9.09
C ILE A 67 2.79 10.66 9.89
N THR A 68 1.71 10.33 10.61
CA THR A 68 1.55 9.08 11.34
C THR A 68 0.08 8.67 11.33
N GLY A 69 -0.19 7.37 11.39
CA GLY A 69 -1.53 6.79 11.35
C GLY A 69 -2.10 6.62 9.95
N GLU A 70 -1.36 6.98 8.90
CA GLU A 70 -1.85 6.96 7.53
C GLU A 70 -1.68 5.64 6.83
N ILE A 71 -2.53 5.42 5.82
CA ILE A 71 -2.53 4.21 5.00
C ILE A 71 -2.53 4.60 3.52
N ILE A 72 -1.43 4.29 2.86
CA ILE A 72 -1.28 4.53 1.42
C ILE A 72 -1.64 3.25 0.67
N HIS A 73 -2.52 3.38 -0.31
CA HIS A 73 -2.93 2.27 -1.18
C HIS A 73 -2.03 2.24 -2.42
N VAL A 74 -1.35 1.12 -2.62
CA VAL A 74 -0.54 0.82 -3.82
C VAL A 74 -1.21 -0.35 -4.52
N ASP A 75 -2.31 -0.05 -5.20
CA ASP A 75 -3.20 -1.05 -5.79
C ASP A 75 -3.77 -0.65 -7.15
N GLY A 76 -3.19 0.37 -7.79
CA GLY A 76 -3.66 0.91 -9.06
C GLY A 76 -5.09 1.47 -9.02
N GLY A 77 -5.58 1.84 -7.83
CA GLY A 77 -6.93 2.38 -7.59
C GLY A 77 -8.00 1.30 -7.33
N ARG A 78 -7.61 0.03 -7.18
CA ARG A 78 -8.55 -1.09 -7.03
C ARG A 78 -9.51 -0.92 -5.85
N HIS A 79 -9.07 -0.34 -4.74
CA HIS A 79 -9.87 -0.10 -3.54
C HIS A 79 -10.97 0.95 -3.72
N LEU A 80 -10.93 1.74 -4.79
CA LEU A 80 -11.91 2.78 -5.08
C LEU A 80 -13.11 2.26 -5.89
N VAL A 81 -13.06 1.02 -6.39
CA VAL A 81 -14.03 0.46 -7.35
C VAL A 81 -14.48 -0.96 -7.04
#